data_AF-A0A7C4IU65-F1
#
_entry.id   AF-A0A7C4IU65-F1
#
_cell.length_a   1.000
_cell.length_b   1.000
_cell.length_c   1.000
_cell.angle_alpha   90.00
_cell.angle_beta   90.00
_cell.angle_gamma   90.00
#
_symmetry.space_group_name_H-M   'P 1'
#
loop_
_entity.id
_entity.type
_entity.pdbx_description
1 polymer ?
#
loop_
_entity_poly.entity_id
_entity_poly.type
_entity_poly.pdbx_seq_one_letter_code
_entity_poly.pdbx_strand_id
1 'polypeptide(L)'
;MDPVRLFVALGPLGLYLAAIGWRNVRRQPRVVSGGRDTLALASALAGMVVVGPMELFFPHSAAARYGIFAWVLVLVLCGLLLVLVLLMQRPRLIIYNMSVDQLRALLGDVVGSLDPAARWAGDGLALPTLGVQLHIEAFPAMKNVSLVSSGGDQNHAGWQTLEAALRRAAAKVETSANPRGFELLAFGLIVLTALVVMVARRPHAVIERFTAASDEVKQLWKAP
;
A
#
# COMPACT_ATOMS: atom_id res chain seq x y z
N MET A 1 23.76 -8.13 11.34
CA MET A 1 22.37 -8.64 11.33
C MET A 1 22.29 -9.92 10.51
N ASP A 2 21.40 -10.81 10.90
CA ASP A 2 21.14 -12.06 10.18
C ASP A 2 20.57 -11.77 8.79
N PRO A 3 21.14 -12.32 7.70
CA PRO A 3 20.62 -12.15 6.34
C PRO A 3 19.13 -12.47 6.21
N VAL A 4 18.64 -13.48 6.94
CA VAL A 4 17.23 -13.89 6.91
C VAL A 4 16.34 -12.83 7.55
N ARG A 5 16.72 -12.29 8.72
CA ARG A 5 15.97 -11.21 9.39
C ARG A 5 15.94 -9.95 8.53
N LEU A 6 17.06 -9.61 7.88
CA LEU A 6 17.12 -8.46 6.97
C LEU A 6 16.24 -8.66 5.74
N PHE A 7 16.19 -9.87 5.18
CA PHE A 7 15.30 -10.22 4.07
C PHE A 7 13.82 -10.11 4.47
N VAL A 8 13.44 -10.62 5.64
CA VAL A 8 12.06 -10.50 6.15
C VAL A 8 11.69 -9.04 6.38
N ALA A 9 12.61 -8.22 6.88
CA ALA A 9 12.37 -6.80 7.13
C ALA A 9 12.23 -5.97 5.84
N LEU A 10 13.17 -6.10 4.91
CA LEU A 10 13.30 -5.21 3.76
C LEU A 10 12.77 -5.81 2.44
N GLY A 11 12.57 -7.12 2.37
CA GLY A 11 12.07 -7.81 1.18
C GLY A 11 10.69 -7.31 0.73
N PRO A 12 9.68 -7.25 1.62
CA PRO A 12 8.36 -6.72 1.26
C PRO A 12 8.42 -5.25 0.81
N LEU A 13 9.28 -4.44 1.43
CA LEU A 13 9.51 -3.05 1.04
C LEU A 13 10.12 -2.94 -0.37
N GLY A 14 11.15 -3.73 -0.67
CA GLY A 14 11.77 -3.79 -2.00
C GLY A 14 10.77 -4.18 -3.09
N LEU A 15 9.90 -5.16 -2.82
CA LEU A 15 8.82 -5.56 -3.72
C LEU A 15 7.80 -4.43 -3.95
N TYR A 16 7.43 -3.70 -2.90
CA TYR A 16 6.50 -2.58 -3.00
C TYR A 16 7.08 -1.43 -3.84
N LEU A 17 8.34 -1.07 -3.61
CA LEU A 17 9.03 -0.03 -4.39
C LEU A 17 9.16 -0.43 -5.86
N ALA A 18 9.53 -1.69 -6.13
CA ALA A 18 9.56 -2.22 -7.49
C ALA A 18 8.16 -2.20 -8.15
N ALA A 19 7.11 -2.57 -7.41
CA ALA A 19 5.74 -2.56 -7.92
C ALA A 19 5.23 -1.14 -8.24
N ILE A 20 5.51 -0.16 -7.39
CA ILE A 20 5.17 1.25 -7.65
C ILE A 20 5.99 1.81 -8.80
N GLY A 21 7.30 1.56 -8.83
CA GLY A 21 8.16 1.96 -9.94
C GLY A 21 7.65 1.40 -11.27
N TRP A 22 7.35 0.10 -11.31
CA TRP A 22 6.75 -0.55 -12.47
C TRP A 22 5.43 0.07 -12.91
N ARG A 23 4.55 0.41 -11.95
CA ARG A 23 3.27 1.10 -12.26
C ARG A 23 3.51 2.48 -12.86
N ASN A 24 4.52 3.23 -12.41
CA ASN A 24 4.84 4.57 -12.91
C ASN A 24 5.63 4.59 -14.24
N VAL A 25 6.30 3.48 -14.59
CA VAL A 25 6.94 3.32 -15.91
C VAL A 25 5.92 2.98 -17.00
N ARG A 26 4.80 2.32 -16.64
CA ARG A 26 3.75 1.99 -17.60
C ARG A 26 3.04 3.25 -18.11
N ARG A 27 2.78 3.29 -19.42
CA ARG A 27 2.11 4.40 -20.14
C ARG A 27 0.59 4.46 -19.95
N GLN A 28 0.03 3.62 -19.10
CA GLN A 28 -1.41 3.53 -18.87
C GLN A 28 -1.74 4.03 -17.46
N PRO A 29 -2.59 5.07 -17.32
CA PRO A 29 -2.97 5.59 -16.03
C PRO A 29 -3.80 4.54 -15.29
N ARG A 30 -3.56 4.42 -13.99
CA ARG A 30 -4.25 3.44 -13.14
C ARG A 30 -4.92 4.13 -11.96
N VAL A 31 -6.21 3.89 -11.85
CA VAL A 31 -7.02 4.31 -10.70
C VAL A 31 -6.96 3.21 -9.64
N VAL A 32 -6.57 3.56 -8.43
CA VAL A 32 -6.46 2.67 -7.27
C VAL A 32 -7.14 3.34 -6.08
N SER A 33 -7.94 2.59 -5.32
CA SER A 33 -8.51 3.12 -4.08
C SER A 33 -7.44 3.28 -3.01
N GLY A 34 -7.57 4.33 -2.18
CA GLY A 34 -6.63 4.60 -1.10
C GLY A 34 -6.47 3.43 -0.13
N GLY A 35 -7.56 2.72 0.19
CA GLY A 35 -7.48 1.53 1.04
C GLY A 35 -6.61 0.42 0.45
N ARG A 36 -6.70 0.16 -0.87
CA ARG A 36 -5.84 -0.84 -1.53
C ARG A 36 -4.37 -0.41 -1.52
N ASP A 37 -4.11 0.88 -1.67
CA ASP A 37 -2.77 1.44 -1.60
C ASP A 37 -2.17 1.37 -0.19
N THR A 38 -2.95 1.76 0.83
CA THR A 38 -2.58 1.63 2.24
C THR A 38 -2.33 0.17 2.62
N LEU A 39 -3.16 -0.77 2.15
CA LEU A 39 -2.94 -2.20 2.39
C LEU A 39 -1.64 -2.69 1.77
N ALA A 40 -1.31 -2.26 0.56
CA ALA A 40 -0.06 -2.60 -0.10
C ALA A 40 1.16 -2.00 0.62
N LEU A 41 1.04 -0.78 1.13
CA LEU A 41 2.08 -0.17 1.95
C LEU A 41 2.21 -0.86 3.32
N ALA A 42 1.09 -1.19 3.96
CA ALA A 42 1.07 -1.89 5.24
C ALA A 42 1.69 -3.27 5.13
N SER A 43 1.43 -4.03 4.06
CA SER A 43 2.08 -5.31 3.83
C SER A 43 3.59 -5.16 3.57
N ALA A 44 4.00 -4.08 2.90
CA ALA A 44 5.41 -3.74 2.71
C ALA A 44 6.13 -3.42 4.02
N LEU A 45 5.46 -2.73 4.93
CA LEU A 45 5.99 -2.35 6.24
C LEU A 45 5.85 -3.46 7.30
N ALA A 46 4.97 -4.43 7.09
CA ALA A 46 4.72 -5.52 8.04
C ALA A 46 6.00 -6.28 8.37
N GLY A 47 6.87 -6.51 7.39
CA GLY A 47 8.19 -7.13 7.61
C GLY A 47 9.07 -6.35 8.59
N MET A 48 9.12 -5.02 8.45
CA MET A 48 9.88 -4.16 9.36
C MET A 48 9.27 -4.14 10.77
N VAL A 49 7.93 -4.16 10.87
CA VAL A 49 7.22 -4.21 12.15
C VAL A 49 7.49 -5.52 12.89
N VAL A 50 7.44 -6.64 12.19
CA VAL A 50 7.70 -7.98 12.73
C VAL A 50 9.14 -8.12 13.23
N VAL A 51 10.13 -7.58 12.51
CA VAL A 51 11.54 -7.74 12.86
C VAL A 51 12.03 -6.73 13.89
N GLY A 52 11.44 -5.52 13.97
CA GLY A 52 11.91 -4.46 14.86
C GLY A 52 11.02 -4.23 16.09
N PRO A 53 9.96 -3.40 15.98
CA PRO A 53 9.09 -3.04 17.10
C PRO A 53 8.48 -4.24 17.83
N MET A 54 8.12 -5.31 17.11
CA MET A 54 7.45 -6.45 17.71
C MET A 54 8.33 -7.19 18.73
N GLU A 55 9.66 -7.26 18.53
CA GLU A 55 10.59 -7.79 19.56
C GLU A 55 10.68 -6.85 20.77
N LEU A 56 10.58 -5.53 20.55
CA LEU A 56 10.69 -4.52 21.61
C LEU A 56 9.44 -4.46 22.50
N PHE A 57 8.26 -4.61 21.89
CA PHE A 57 6.97 -4.61 22.58
C PHE A 57 6.55 -6.00 23.05
N PHE A 58 7.35 -7.05 22.79
CA PHE A 58 7.04 -8.40 23.24
C PHE A 58 7.25 -8.53 24.75
N PRO A 59 6.20 -8.76 25.56
CA PRO A 59 6.37 -9.01 26.97
C PRO A 59 6.95 -10.41 27.14
N HIS A 60 8.26 -10.48 27.41
CA HIS A 60 8.99 -11.74 27.56
C HIS A 60 8.39 -12.62 28.67
N SER A 61 7.81 -11.98 29.70
CA SER A 61 7.07 -12.65 30.77
C SER A 61 5.77 -13.32 30.31
N ALA A 62 5.07 -12.74 29.33
CA ALA A 62 3.87 -13.34 28.74
C ALA A 62 4.23 -14.44 27.74
N ALA A 63 5.31 -14.26 26.97
CA ALA A 63 5.82 -15.28 26.05
C ALA A 63 6.22 -16.57 26.77
N ALA A 64 6.90 -16.44 27.92
CA ALA A 64 7.29 -17.58 28.74
C ALA A 64 6.09 -18.37 29.30
N ARG A 65 4.94 -17.72 29.48
CA ARG A 65 3.74 -18.33 30.07
C ARG A 65 2.73 -18.85 29.03
N TYR A 66 2.60 -18.17 27.90
CA TYR A 66 1.58 -18.43 26.88
C TYR A 66 2.14 -18.93 25.54
N GLY A 67 3.48 -18.97 25.39
CA GLY A 67 4.16 -19.50 24.21
C GLY A 67 3.67 -18.87 22.91
N ILE A 68 3.28 -19.71 21.95
CA ILE A 68 2.82 -19.29 20.62
C ILE A 68 1.56 -18.43 20.64
N PHE A 69 0.69 -18.57 21.66
CA PHE A 69 -0.54 -17.78 21.74
C PHE A 69 -0.26 -16.30 21.96
N ALA A 70 0.84 -15.94 22.64
CA ALA A 70 1.26 -14.55 22.77
C ALA A 70 1.56 -13.92 21.39
N TRP A 71 2.22 -14.67 20.50
CA TRP A 71 2.52 -14.22 19.13
C TRP A 71 1.25 -14.05 18.30
N VAL A 72 0.34 -15.02 18.36
CA VAL A 72 -0.96 -14.93 17.67
C VAL A 72 -1.73 -13.70 18.16
N LEU A 73 -1.77 -13.45 19.47
CA LEU A 73 -2.47 -12.30 20.04
C LEU A 73 -1.89 -10.96 19.54
N VAL A 74 -0.55 -10.82 19.51
CA VAL A 74 0.11 -9.61 19.01
C VAL A 74 -0.16 -9.43 17.51
N LEU A 75 -0.08 -10.49 16.70
CA LEU A 75 -0.40 -10.41 15.28
C LEU A 75 -1.86 -10.01 15.04
N VAL A 76 -2.80 -10.56 15.81
CA VAL A 76 -4.22 -10.19 15.76
C VAL A 76 -4.41 -8.73 16.14
N LEU A 77 -3.76 -8.25 17.21
CA LEU A 77 -3.81 -6.85 17.61
C LEU A 77 -3.27 -5.92 16.52
N CYS A 78 -2.12 -6.24 15.92
CA CYS A 78 -1.58 -5.49 14.79
C CYS A 78 -2.55 -5.47 13.60
N GLY A 79 -3.19 -6.60 13.29
CA GLY A 79 -4.23 -6.68 12.26
C GLY A 79 -5.45 -5.80 12.56
N LEU A 80 -5.92 -5.82 13.80
CA LEU A 80 -7.04 -4.97 14.26
C LEU A 80 -6.70 -3.48 14.21
N LEU A 81 -5.48 -3.10 14.61
CA LEU A 81 -5.01 -1.72 14.49
C LEU A 81 -4.92 -1.29 13.03
N LEU A 82 -4.47 -2.17 12.13
CA LEU A 82 -4.46 -1.90 10.70
C LEU A 82 -5.89 -1.71 10.16
N VAL A 83 -6.83 -2.59 10.53
CA VAL A 83 -8.25 -2.44 10.16
C VAL A 83 -8.81 -1.13 10.70
N LEU A 84 -8.52 -0.77 11.95
CA LEU A 84 -8.93 0.50 12.54
C LEU A 84 -8.40 1.69 11.73
N VAL A 85 -7.10 1.69 11.38
CA VAL A 85 -6.50 2.71 10.53
C VAL A 85 -7.21 2.79 9.17
N LEU A 86 -7.52 1.66 8.55
CA LEU A 86 -8.25 1.62 7.27
C LEU A 86 -9.68 2.15 7.39
N LEU A 87 -10.38 1.87 8.50
CA LEU A 87 -11.72 2.40 8.76
C LEU A 87 -11.72 3.89 9.07
N MET A 88 -10.65 4.40 9.69
CA MET A 88 -10.47 5.84 9.96
C MET A 88 -10.05 6.63 8.72
N GLN A 89 -9.62 5.97 7.65
CA GLN A 89 -9.23 6.65 6.42
C GLN A 89 -10.45 7.17 5.67
N ARG A 90 -10.41 8.47 5.34
CA ARG A 90 -11.41 9.08 4.44
C ARG A 90 -11.34 8.41 3.06
N PRO A 91 -12.48 8.29 2.36
CA PRO A 91 -12.50 7.86 0.97
C PRO A 91 -11.52 8.70 0.14
N ARG A 92 -10.57 8.02 -0.50
CA ARG A 92 -9.63 8.63 -1.43
C ARG A 92 -9.40 7.72 -2.63
N LEU A 93 -9.22 8.31 -3.79
CA LEU A 93 -8.82 7.61 -5.02
C LEU A 93 -7.48 8.17 -5.48
N ILE A 94 -6.55 7.30 -5.83
CA ILE A 94 -5.22 7.67 -6.31
C ILE A 94 -5.16 7.29 -7.78
N ILE A 95 -4.84 8.28 -8.61
CA ILE A 95 -4.61 8.11 -10.04
C ILE A 95 -3.12 8.22 -10.28
N TYR A 96 -2.53 7.12 -10.74
CA TYR A 96 -1.12 7.02 -11.07
C TYR A 96 -0.86 7.43 -12.52
N ASN A 97 0.28 8.08 -12.74
CA ASN A 97 0.82 8.46 -14.05
C ASN A 97 -0.09 9.37 -14.90
N MET A 98 -0.71 10.37 -14.28
CA MET A 98 -1.57 11.36 -14.94
C MET A 98 -1.27 12.77 -14.39
N SER A 99 -1.23 13.78 -15.27
CA SER A 99 -1.13 15.17 -14.81
C SER A 99 -2.48 15.70 -14.31
N VAL A 100 -2.46 16.78 -13.53
CA VAL A 100 -3.67 17.44 -13.04
C VAL A 100 -4.55 17.90 -14.20
N ASP A 101 -3.96 18.45 -15.26
CA ASP A 101 -4.71 18.95 -16.41
C ASP A 101 -5.41 17.82 -17.18
N GLN A 102 -4.70 16.69 -17.37
CA GLN A 102 -5.26 15.49 -17.99
C GLN A 102 -6.39 14.90 -17.14
N LEU A 103 -6.19 14.84 -15.82
CA LEU A 103 -7.23 14.36 -14.92
C LEU A 103 -8.43 15.30 -14.92
N ARG A 104 -8.23 16.62 -14.92
CA ARG A 104 -9.32 17.60 -14.89
C ARG A 104 -10.17 17.50 -16.17
N ALA A 105 -9.54 17.32 -17.33
CA ALA A 105 -10.25 17.06 -18.59
C ALA A 105 -11.04 15.73 -18.52
N LEU A 106 -10.39 14.64 -18.12
CA LEU A 106 -11.03 13.33 -17.98
C LEU A 106 -12.19 13.34 -16.97
N LEU A 107 -12.00 14.03 -15.85
CA LEU A 107 -12.98 14.15 -14.78
C LEU A 107 -14.16 15.00 -15.26
N GLY A 108 -13.93 16.07 -16.03
CA GLY A 108 -14.99 16.85 -16.67
C GLY A 108 -15.91 15.99 -17.54
N ASP A 109 -15.33 15.17 -18.42
CA ASP A 109 -16.09 14.27 -19.31
C ASP A 109 -16.89 13.21 -18.52
N VAL A 110 -16.22 12.57 -17.55
CA VAL A 110 -16.85 11.53 -16.71
C VAL A 110 -17.97 12.10 -15.86
N VAL A 111 -17.72 13.23 -15.20
CA VAL A 111 -18.69 13.89 -14.33
C VAL A 111 -19.90 14.39 -15.11
N GLY A 112 -19.70 14.97 -16.29
CA GLY A 112 -20.80 15.43 -17.13
C GLY A 112 -21.79 14.31 -17.49
N SER A 113 -21.30 13.07 -17.59
CA SER A 113 -22.15 11.89 -17.83
C SER A 113 -22.78 11.30 -16.55
N LEU A 114 -22.13 11.45 -15.40
CA LEU A 114 -22.52 10.81 -14.14
C LEU A 114 -23.46 11.67 -13.29
N ASP A 115 -23.21 12.98 -13.22
CA ASP A 115 -23.96 13.89 -12.37
C ASP A 115 -24.14 15.25 -13.07
N PRO A 116 -25.29 15.47 -13.72
CA PRO A 116 -25.60 16.75 -14.37
C PRO A 116 -25.64 17.94 -13.40
N ALA A 117 -25.81 17.69 -12.10
CA ALA A 117 -25.83 18.72 -11.05
C ALA A 117 -24.44 19.01 -10.46
N ALA A 118 -23.37 18.46 -11.06
CA ALA A 118 -22.01 18.65 -10.60
C ALA A 118 -21.60 20.13 -10.55
N ARG A 119 -20.87 20.49 -9.50
CA ARG A 119 -20.38 21.85 -9.28
C ARG A 119 -18.88 21.84 -9.03
N TRP A 120 -18.18 22.69 -9.77
CA TRP A 120 -16.75 22.92 -9.60
C TRP A 120 -16.51 24.17 -8.75
N ALA A 121 -15.53 24.10 -7.85
CA ALA A 121 -15.06 25.22 -7.06
C ALA A 121 -13.54 25.15 -6.94
N GLY A 122 -12.84 25.71 -7.94
CA GLY A 122 -11.38 25.58 -8.07
C GLY A 122 -10.97 24.12 -8.22
N ASP A 123 -10.23 23.59 -7.25
CA ASP A 123 -9.82 22.19 -7.18
C ASP A 123 -10.82 21.30 -6.41
N GLY A 124 -11.92 21.87 -5.93
CA GLY A 124 -13.06 21.14 -5.34
C GLY A 124 -14.09 20.74 -6.40
N LEU A 125 -14.64 19.54 -6.26
CA LEU A 125 -15.74 19.03 -7.05
C LEU A 125 -16.82 18.46 -6.13
N ALA A 126 -18.04 18.95 -6.28
CA ALA A 126 -19.23 18.41 -5.63
C ALA A 126 -20.11 17.69 -6.66
N LEU A 127 -20.52 16.48 -6.33
CA LEU A 127 -21.42 15.60 -7.08
C LEU A 127 -22.65 15.33 -6.18
N PRO A 128 -23.65 16.23 -6.17
CA PRO A 128 -24.76 16.17 -5.23
C PRO A 128 -25.62 14.91 -5.40
N THR A 129 -25.85 14.49 -6.65
CA THR A 129 -26.69 13.32 -6.95
C THR A 129 -26.02 12.03 -6.49
N LEU A 130 -24.69 11.97 -6.61
CA LEU A 130 -23.90 10.84 -6.10
C LEU A 130 -23.61 10.94 -4.59
N GLY A 131 -23.84 12.10 -3.96
CA GLY A 131 -23.49 12.36 -2.57
C GLY A 131 -21.98 12.32 -2.33
N VAL A 132 -21.18 12.78 -3.30
CA VAL A 132 -19.71 12.78 -3.24
C VAL A 132 -19.22 14.22 -3.28
N GLN A 133 -18.29 14.56 -2.38
CA GLN A 133 -17.57 15.83 -2.40
C GLN A 133 -16.09 15.52 -2.28
N LEU A 134 -15.32 16.01 -3.24
CA LEU A 134 -13.90 15.71 -3.33
C LEU A 134 -13.08 16.96 -3.65
N HIS A 135 -11.80 16.86 -3.36
CA HIS A 135 -10.78 17.83 -3.70
C HIS A 135 -9.64 17.13 -4.43
N ILE A 136 -9.04 17.83 -5.39
CA ILE A 136 -7.94 17.33 -6.21
C ILE A 136 -6.62 17.72 -5.57
N GLU A 137 -5.85 16.72 -5.14
CA GLU A 137 -4.51 16.89 -4.60
C GLU A 137 -3.46 16.35 -5.59
N ALA A 138 -2.58 17.22 -6.05
CA ALA A 138 -1.55 16.87 -7.02
C ALA A 138 -0.21 16.55 -6.38
N PHE A 139 0.47 15.52 -6.89
CA PHE A 139 1.88 15.26 -6.61
C PHE A 139 2.66 15.28 -7.93
N PRO A 140 3.04 16.49 -8.43
CA PRO A 140 3.64 16.66 -9.76
C PRO A 140 4.92 15.86 -9.93
N ALA A 141 5.68 15.72 -8.84
CA ALA A 141 6.91 14.94 -8.77
C ALA A 141 6.74 13.50 -9.30
N MET A 142 5.59 12.88 -9.08
CA MET A 142 5.34 11.50 -9.49
C MET A 142 4.27 11.38 -10.58
N LYS A 143 3.74 12.50 -11.10
CA LYS A 143 2.53 12.53 -11.94
C LYS A 143 1.40 11.72 -11.30
N ASN A 144 1.24 11.88 -9.99
CA ASN A 144 0.17 11.24 -9.24
C ASN A 144 -0.82 12.31 -8.82
N VAL A 145 -2.10 11.98 -8.89
CA VAL A 145 -3.16 12.88 -8.42
C VAL A 145 -4.10 12.07 -7.55
N SER A 146 -4.44 12.61 -6.39
CA SER A 146 -5.36 12.01 -5.44
C SER A 146 -6.65 12.81 -5.42
N LEU A 147 -7.78 12.11 -5.48
CA LEU A 147 -9.10 12.66 -5.18
C LEU A 147 -9.38 12.32 -3.73
N VAL A 148 -9.44 13.33 -2.88
CA VAL A 148 -9.63 13.17 -1.43
C VAL A 148 -11.01 13.70 -1.06
N SER A 149 -11.72 12.99 -0.19
CA SER A 149 -13.00 13.49 0.30
C SER A 149 -12.88 14.79 1.10
N SER A 150 -13.71 15.78 0.75
CA SER A 150 -13.75 17.11 1.36
C SER A 150 -14.86 17.30 2.41
N GLY A 151 -15.76 16.33 2.60
CA GLY A 151 -16.93 16.42 3.50
C GLY A 151 -17.08 15.23 4.47
N GLY A 152 -17.89 15.42 5.52
CA GLY A 152 -18.17 14.38 6.53
C GLY A 152 -19.23 13.37 6.11
N ASP A 153 -20.30 13.82 5.44
CA ASP A 153 -21.32 12.95 4.85
C ASP A 153 -20.92 12.61 3.42
N GLN A 154 -20.52 11.35 3.19
CA GLN A 154 -20.09 10.86 1.90
C GLN A 154 -20.73 9.52 1.60
N ASN A 155 -21.30 9.41 0.41
CA ASN A 155 -21.89 8.16 -0.04
C ASN A 155 -20.80 7.23 -0.58
N HIS A 156 -20.53 6.12 0.11
CA HIS A 156 -19.58 5.10 -0.34
C HIS A 156 -19.95 4.47 -1.69
N ALA A 157 -21.24 4.28 -1.98
CA ALA A 157 -21.68 3.77 -3.28
C ALA A 157 -21.40 4.78 -4.41
N GLY A 158 -21.55 6.08 -4.13
CA GLY A 158 -21.17 7.16 -5.03
C GLY A 158 -19.67 7.12 -5.38
N TRP A 159 -18.81 6.90 -4.38
CA TRP A 159 -17.37 6.74 -4.57
C TRP A 159 -17.02 5.51 -5.43
N GLN A 160 -17.70 4.37 -5.24
CA GLN A 160 -17.49 3.18 -6.06
C GLN A 160 -17.90 3.38 -7.51
N THR A 161 -19.03 4.06 -7.74
CA THR A 161 -19.51 4.41 -9.09
C THR A 161 -18.52 5.35 -9.79
N LEU A 162 -18.03 6.36 -9.07
CA LEU A 162 -17.01 7.27 -9.58
C LEU A 162 -15.69 6.54 -9.88
N GLU A 163 -15.21 5.66 -8.99
CA GLU A 163 -14.02 4.83 -9.23
C GLU A 163 -14.18 3.99 -10.50
N ALA A 164 -15.30 3.31 -10.66
CA ALA A 164 -15.56 2.44 -11.81
C ALA A 164 -15.58 3.22 -13.13
N ALA A 165 -16.25 4.38 -13.15
CA ALA A 165 -16.32 5.24 -14.33
C ALA A 165 -14.96 5.83 -14.69
N LEU A 166 -14.23 6.38 -13.71
CA LEU A 166 -12.88 6.89 -13.91
C LEU A 166 -11.93 5.81 -14.38
N ARG A 167 -12.01 4.60 -13.84
CA ARG A 167 -11.17 3.48 -14.27
C ARG A 167 -11.42 3.10 -15.72
N ARG A 168 -12.67 3.11 -16.17
CA ARG A 168 -13.04 2.83 -17.57
C ARG A 168 -12.56 3.95 -18.51
N ALA A 169 -12.69 5.21 -18.09
CA ALA A 169 -12.26 6.35 -18.89
C ALA A 169 -10.73 6.45 -18.97
N ALA A 170 -10.04 6.32 -17.84
CA ALA A 170 -8.59 6.34 -17.75
C ALA A 170 -7.92 5.24 -18.60
N ALA A 171 -8.53 4.04 -18.68
CA ALA A 171 -8.01 2.95 -19.50
C ALA A 171 -7.90 3.29 -21.01
N LYS A 172 -8.62 4.31 -21.49
CA LYS A 172 -8.59 4.78 -22.89
C LYS A 172 -7.57 5.88 -23.14
N VAL A 173 -6.95 6.42 -22.10
CA VAL A 173 -5.99 7.52 -22.20
C VAL A 173 -4.58 6.96 -22.19
N GLU A 174 -3.77 7.32 -23.17
CA GLU A 174 -2.33 7.07 -23.13
C GLU A 174 -1.61 8.23 -22.47
N THR A 175 -0.66 7.90 -21.60
CA THR A 175 0.13 8.88 -20.83
C THR A 175 1.62 8.68 -21.10
N SER A 176 2.40 9.76 -21.00
CA SER A 176 3.85 9.65 -21.08
C SER A 176 4.39 8.91 -19.86
N ALA A 177 5.39 8.05 -20.06
CA ALA A 177 6.06 7.37 -18.96
C ALA A 177 6.67 8.40 -17.98
N ASN A 178 6.70 8.06 -16.69
CA ASN A 178 7.40 8.87 -15.70
C ASN A 178 8.84 8.38 -15.52
N PRO A 179 9.87 9.18 -15.84
CA PRO A 179 11.27 8.79 -15.66
C PRO A 179 11.60 8.46 -14.20
N ARG A 180 10.95 9.11 -13.22
CA ARG A 180 11.15 8.79 -11.79
C ARG A 180 10.60 7.43 -11.39
N GLY A 181 9.66 6.88 -12.17
CA GLY A 181 9.23 5.50 -12.02
C GLY A 181 10.39 4.51 -12.21
N PHE A 182 11.34 4.85 -13.10
CA PHE A 182 12.53 4.04 -13.32
C PHE A 182 13.47 4.06 -12.12
N GLU A 183 13.67 5.22 -11.48
CA GLU A 183 14.51 5.35 -10.29
C GLU A 183 13.98 4.48 -9.13
N LEU A 184 12.67 4.53 -8.87
CA LEU A 184 12.02 3.69 -7.86
C LEU A 184 12.10 2.20 -8.19
N LEU A 185 11.91 1.83 -9.46
CA LEU A 185 12.02 0.46 -9.91
C LEU A 185 13.46 -0.06 -9.74
N ALA A 186 14.44 0.72 -10.18
CA ALA A 186 15.85 0.39 -10.06
C ALA A 186 16.25 0.25 -8.59
N PHE A 187 15.85 1.18 -7.74
CA PHE A 187 16.12 1.12 -6.30
C PHE A 187 15.49 -0.13 -5.64
N GLY A 188 14.22 -0.41 -5.94
CA GLY A 188 13.55 -1.62 -5.45
C GLY A 188 14.26 -2.91 -5.89
N LEU A 189 14.67 -2.97 -7.17
CA LEU A 189 15.43 -4.11 -7.70
C LEU A 189 16.81 -4.23 -7.05
N ILE A 190 17.54 -3.13 -6.85
CA ILE A 190 18.86 -3.14 -6.18
C ILE A 190 18.72 -3.69 -4.77
N VAL A 191 17.73 -3.25 -4.00
CA VAL A 191 17.47 -3.77 -2.64
C VAL A 191 17.20 -5.27 -2.69
N LEU A 192 16.31 -5.73 -3.58
CA LEU A 192 15.98 -7.16 -3.73
C LEU A 192 17.20 -7.99 -4.14
N THR A 193 17.97 -7.53 -5.12
CA THR A 193 19.19 -8.21 -5.58
C THR A 193 20.23 -8.26 -4.47
N ALA A 194 20.46 -7.17 -3.74
CA ALA A 194 21.39 -7.14 -2.61
C ALA A 194 20.97 -8.15 -1.52
N LEU A 195 19.69 -8.20 -1.18
CA LEU A 195 19.15 -9.17 -0.22
C LEU A 195 19.36 -10.61 -0.68
N VAL A 196 19.04 -10.93 -1.94
CA VAL A 196 19.23 -12.28 -2.51
C VAL A 196 20.72 -12.66 -2.51
N VAL A 197 21.61 -11.75 -2.92
CA VAL A 197 23.05 -11.99 -2.93
C VAL A 197 23.58 -12.21 -1.50
N MET A 198 23.10 -11.44 -0.52
CA MET A 198 23.49 -11.63 0.88
C MET A 198 23.07 -13.00 1.42
N VAL A 199 21.86 -13.46 1.10
CA VAL A 199 21.35 -14.79 1.47
C VAL A 199 22.16 -15.88 0.76
N ALA A 200 22.38 -15.74 -0.55
CA ALA A 200 23.11 -16.72 -1.37
C ALA A 200 24.59 -16.86 -0.97
N ARG A 201 25.23 -15.78 -0.50
CA ARG A 201 26.62 -15.81 -0.01
C ARG A 201 26.77 -16.42 1.39
N ARG A 202 25.69 -16.65 2.12
CA ARG A 202 25.71 -17.23 3.48
C ARG A 202 24.69 -18.37 3.64
N PRO A 203 24.76 -19.42 2.81
CA PRO A 203 23.79 -20.51 2.83
C PRO A 203 23.76 -21.25 4.18
N HIS A 204 24.92 -21.39 4.82
CA HIS A 204 25.02 -22.02 6.14
C HIS A 204 24.21 -21.31 7.22
N ALA A 205 24.20 -19.96 7.23
CA ALA A 205 23.43 -19.19 8.21
C ALA A 205 21.91 -19.35 8.01
N VAL A 206 21.46 -19.56 6.78
CA VAL A 206 20.04 -19.79 6.46
C VAL A 206 19.61 -21.17 6.96
N ILE A 207 20.42 -22.20 6.68
CA ILE A 207 20.14 -23.58 7.09
C ILE A 207 20.12 -23.67 8.62
N GLU A 208 21.13 -23.11 9.29
CA GLU A 208 21.25 -23.12 10.76
C GLU A 208 20.05 -22.44 11.44
N ARG A 209 19.54 -21.34 10.86
CA ARG A 209 18.33 -20.68 11.36
C ARG A 209 17.07 -21.47 11.13
N PHE A 210 16.92 -22.11 9.98
CA PHE A 210 15.77 -22.96 9.70
C PHE A 210 15.75 -24.19 10.63
N THR A 211 16.91 -24.80 10.90
CA THR A 211 17.02 -25.91 11.86
C THR A 211 16.73 -25.44 13.29
N ALA A 212 17.32 -24.32 13.72
CA ALA A 212 17.06 -23.75 15.04
C ALA A 212 15.57 -23.41 15.25
N ALA A 213 14.92 -22.78 14.26
CA ALA A 213 13.50 -22.47 14.30
C ALA A 213 12.63 -23.75 14.34
N SER A 214 13.01 -24.79 13.58
CA SER A 214 12.32 -26.09 13.61
C SER A 214 12.39 -26.75 14.99
N ASP A 215 13.54 -26.67 15.65
CA ASP A 215 13.73 -27.24 16.97
C ASP A 215 13.02 -26.44 18.06
N GLU A 216 12.99 -25.11 17.96
CA GLU A 216 12.24 -24.22 18.85
C GLU A 216 10.73 -24.46 18.73
N VAL A 217 10.21 -24.61 17.51
CA VAL A 217 8.81 -25.00 17.28
C VAL A 217 8.52 -26.37 17.89
N LYS A 218 9.38 -27.37 17.68
CA LYS A 218 9.18 -28.71 18.29
C LYS A 218 9.21 -28.67 19.82
N GLN A 219 10.01 -27.79 20.43
CA GLN A 219 10.01 -27.60 21.88
C GLN A 219 8.73 -26.94 22.37
N LEU A 220 8.22 -25.92 21.66
CA LEU A 220 6.95 -25.26 21.99
C LEU A 220 5.75 -26.23 21.95
N TRP A 221 5.75 -27.21 21.04
CA TRP A 221 4.70 -28.24 20.95
C TRP A 221 4.85 -29.38 21.97
N LYS A 222 5.99 -29.48 22.66
CA LYS A 222 6.26 -30.46 23.72
C LYS A 222 6.04 -29.90 25.14
N ALA A 223 5.75 -28.62 25.27
CA ALA A 223 5.39 -28.03 26.57
C ALA A 223 3.97 -28.49 26.96
N PRO A 224 3.79 -29.08 28.16
CA PRO A 224 2.51 -29.64 28.63
C PRO A 224 1.45 -28.56 28.92
#